data_AF-A0A8C1QB39-F1
#
_entry.id   AF-A0A8C1QB39-F1
#
_cell.length_a   1.000
_cell.length_b   1.000
_cell.length_c   1.000
_cell.angle_alpha   90.00
_cell.angle_beta   90.00
_cell.angle_gamma   90.00
#
_symmetry.space_group_name_H-M   'P 1'
#
loop_
_entity.id
_entity.type
_entity.pdbx_description
1 polymer ?
#
loop_
_entity_poly.entity_id
_entity_poly.type
_entity_poly.pdbx_seq_one_letter_code
_entity_poly.pdbx_strand_id
1 'polypeptide(L)'
;MMQHVLLLLLGAHLAYAGTHSFKAFYTATTGITNYPEFTTMAVVDGVVINTYDSISKQVVPRTEWMKSSEGPEYWKRQTNIAVGAEPSFKNNIQVAMGRFNQTGGVHTVQVMYGCEFDDQTGETNGFRQEGYDGEDFLLLDLKEMRWISPVEQGFMTALKWNNHRALLESRQHYFNTVCIEWLKKYLEYGKSSLEKTVSPQVSLLQKSSSSPVTCHATGFYPSGVTISWMKNDQDHDEDVDLGELLPNEDGTFQRSSTIRVTPEEWKKNKFSCVVEHQGKTMTENEIRTNPEHPQTADGNEEAKVQPCTSQSTRCTPSQRRTGAQVLTDEALASQDALTLAVKDVAAGLREINESLNKLIALLGSHRSA
;
A
#
# COMPACT_ATOMS: atom_id res chain seq x y z
N MET A 1 -13.29 53.62 -27.34
CA MET A 1 -13.04 52.23 -27.77
C MET A 1 -11.91 51.68 -26.92
N MET A 2 -12.23 50.87 -25.90
CA MET A 2 -11.26 50.01 -25.23
C MET A 2 -11.64 48.58 -25.58
N GLN A 3 -10.69 47.86 -26.16
CA GLN A 3 -10.90 46.50 -26.64
C GLN A 3 -10.64 45.54 -25.48
N HIS A 4 -11.71 45.11 -24.80
CA HIS A 4 -11.60 44.05 -23.80
C HIS A 4 -11.20 42.76 -24.51
N VAL A 5 -9.91 42.41 -24.40
CA VAL A 5 -9.40 41.11 -24.82
C VAL A 5 -9.97 40.07 -23.87
N LEU A 6 -11.07 39.45 -24.29
CA LEU A 6 -11.62 38.29 -23.62
C LEU A 6 -10.61 37.15 -23.79
N LEU A 7 -9.82 36.90 -22.74
CA LEU A 7 -8.97 35.72 -22.64
C LEU A 7 -9.88 34.49 -22.60
N LEU A 8 -10.14 33.93 -23.78
CA LEU A 8 -10.60 32.56 -23.92
C LEU A 8 -9.54 31.66 -23.31
N LEU A 9 -9.77 31.25 -22.06
CA LEU A 9 -9.21 30.02 -21.50
C LEU A 9 -9.79 28.86 -22.32
N LEU A 10 -9.27 28.69 -23.54
CA LEU A 10 -9.30 27.44 -24.26
C LEU A 10 -8.72 26.41 -23.30
N GLY A 11 -9.59 25.54 -22.80
CA GLY A 11 -9.20 24.53 -21.84
C GLY A 11 -7.98 23.81 -22.37
N ALA A 12 -6.87 23.91 -21.62
CA ALA A 12 -5.82 22.94 -21.78
C ALA A 12 -6.51 21.58 -21.66
N HIS A 13 -6.41 20.77 -22.70
CA HIS A 13 -6.69 19.36 -22.53
C HIS A 13 -5.73 18.89 -21.45
N LEU A 14 -6.25 18.73 -20.23
CA LEU A 14 -5.58 18.04 -19.14
C LEU A 14 -5.40 16.60 -19.64
N ALA A 15 -4.29 16.39 -20.34
CA ALA A 15 -3.72 15.07 -20.55
C ALA A 15 -3.51 14.52 -19.14
N TYR A 16 -4.36 13.57 -18.79
CA TYR A 16 -4.51 13.03 -17.45
C TYR A 16 -3.12 12.65 -16.89
N ALA A 17 -2.69 13.36 -15.84
CA ALA A 17 -1.34 13.28 -15.29
C ALA A 17 -1.27 12.24 -14.18
N GLY A 18 -0.32 11.31 -14.26
CA GLY A 18 -0.21 10.18 -13.35
C GLY A 18 1.08 10.20 -12.54
N THR A 19 1.01 10.65 -11.28
CA THR A 19 2.01 10.22 -10.29
C THR A 19 1.69 8.79 -9.89
N HIS A 20 2.50 7.85 -10.36
CA HIS A 20 2.40 6.43 -10.04
C HIS A 20 3.24 6.08 -8.81
N SER A 21 2.87 5.02 -8.09
CA SER A 21 3.57 4.60 -6.87
C SER A 21 3.67 3.09 -6.72
N PHE A 22 4.83 2.61 -6.26
CA PHE A 22 5.02 1.28 -5.71
C PHE A 22 5.25 1.40 -4.20
N LYS A 23 4.47 0.69 -3.39
CA LYS A 23 4.58 0.69 -1.93
C LYS A 23 4.60 -0.75 -1.41
N ALA A 24 5.60 -1.08 -0.61
CA ALA A 24 5.73 -2.36 0.08
C ALA A 24 5.60 -2.15 1.59
N PHE A 25 4.74 -2.96 2.21
CA PHE A 25 4.44 -2.91 3.64
C PHE A 25 4.83 -4.25 4.25
N TYR A 26 5.66 -4.21 5.29
CA TYR A 26 6.10 -5.38 6.04
C TYR A 26 5.64 -5.18 7.48
N THR A 27 4.96 -6.17 8.07
CA THR A 27 4.47 -6.09 9.45
C THR A 27 4.86 -7.35 10.20
N ALA A 28 5.52 -7.20 11.34
CA ALA A 28 5.63 -8.27 12.32
C ALA A 28 4.83 -7.94 13.57
N THR A 29 4.33 -8.98 14.24
CA THR A 29 3.52 -8.88 15.45
C THR A 29 3.97 -9.91 16.49
N THR A 30 3.67 -9.64 17.76
CA THR A 30 3.85 -10.59 18.87
C THR A 30 2.54 -10.79 19.62
N GLY A 31 2.30 -11.98 20.16
CA GLY A 31 1.18 -12.25 21.07
C GLY A 31 -0.22 -12.33 20.44
N ILE A 32 -0.38 -12.12 19.13
CA ILE A 32 -1.68 -12.23 18.46
C ILE A 32 -1.96 -13.71 18.12
N THR A 33 -3.03 -14.27 18.70
CA THR A 33 -3.44 -15.65 18.40
C THR A 33 -4.15 -15.71 17.05
N ASN A 34 -3.90 -16.77 16.26
CA ASN A 34 -4.47 -16.99 14.92
C ASN A 34 -4.13 -15.92 13.85
N TYR A 35 -3.09 -15.11 14.07
CA TYR A 35 -2.56 -14.16 13.08
C TYR A 35 -1.11 -14.52 12.73
N PRO A 36 -0.63 -14.33 11.48
CA PRO A 36 0.76 -14.57 11.13
C PRO A 36 1.71 -13.60 11.86
N GLU A 37 2.75 -14.13 12.51
CA GLU A 37 3.76 -13.31 13.20
C GLU A 37 4.52 -12.36 12.26
N PHE A 38 4.53 -12.63 10.95
CA PHE A 38 5.06 -11.73 9.93
C PHE A 38 4.24 -11.80 8.63
N THR A 39 3.95 -10.64 8.05
CA THR A 39 3.25 -10.47 6.77
C THR A 39 3.95 -9.44 5.90
N THR A 40 3.81 -9.58 4.57
CA THR A 40 4.14 -8.50 3.63
C THR A 40 3.04 -8.32 2.60
N MET A 41 2.93 -7.11 2.06
CA MET A 41 2.11 -6.81 0.89
C MET A 41 2.81 -5.79 -0.01
N ALA A 42 2.67 -5.97 -1.32
CA ALA A 42 3.12 -5.02 -2.32
C ALA A 42 1.91 -4.39 -3.01
N VAL A 43 1.97 -3.08 -3.22
CA VAL A 43 0.88 -2.24 -3.74
C VAL A 43 1.40 -1.39 -4.89
N VAL A 44 0.63 -1.32 -5.98
CA VAL A 44 0.86 -0.40 -7.11
C VAL A 44 -0.41 0.40 -7.32
N ASP A 45 -0.30 1.73 -7.23
CA ASP A 45 -1.43 2.68 -7.37
C ASP A 45 -2.66 2.31 -6.52
N GLY A 46 -2.43 1.88 -5.28
CA GLY A 46 -3.47 1.44 -4.35
C GLY A 46 -3.96 -0.01 -4.53
N VAL A 47 -3.59 -0.68 -5.63
CA VAL A 47 -3.95 -2.09 -5.88
C VAL A 47 -2.91 -3.02 -5.23
N VAL A 48 -3.35 -3.93 -4.36
CA VAL A 48 -2.48 -4.99 -3.80
C VAL A 48 -2.13 -5.99 -4.91
N ILE A 49 -0.84 -6.11 -5.26
CA ILE A 49 -0.36 -6.94 -6.37
C ILE A 49 0.11 -8.33 -5.92
N ASN A 50 0.65 -8.43 -4.69
CA ASN A 50 1.04 -9.69 -4.05
C ASN A 50 1.08 -9.55 -2.52
N THR A 51 1.05 -10.69 -1.82
CA THR A 51 1.17 -10.77 -0.34
C THR A 51 1.99 -11.97 0.08
N TYR A 52 2.60 -11.88 1.27
CA TYR A 52 3.21 -12.99 2.00
C TYR A 52 2.63 -13.07 3.42
N ASP A 53 2.59 -14.28 3.98
CA ASP A 53 2.39 -14.50 5.41
C ASP A 53 3.30 -15.62 5.94
N SER A 54 3.64 -15.56 7.22
CA SER A 54 4.55 -16.52 7.87
C SER A 54 3.93 -17.89 8.16
N ILE A 55 2.65 -18.12 7.85
CA ILE A 55 1.98 -19.43 7.98
C ILE A 55 2.11 -20.19 6.65
N SER A 56 1.73 -19.57 5.54
CA SER A 56 1.88 -20.14 4.19
C SER A 56 3.34 -20.15 3.71
N LYS A 57 4.14 -19.20 4.18
CA LYS A 57 5.54 -18.96 3.79
C LYS A 57 5.76 -18.84 2.28
N GLN A 58 4.78 -18.28 1.57
CA GLN A 58 4.83 -18.08 0.12
C GLN A 58 4.38 -16.67 -0.25
N VAL A 59 5.07 -16.01 -1.18
CA VAL A 59 4.55 -14.81 -1.85
C VAL A 59 3.54 -15.26 -2.91
N VAL A 60 2.30 -14.79 -2.80
CA VAL A 60 1.19 -15.15 -3.68
C VAL A 60 0.68 -13.89 -4.41
N PRO A 61 0.50 -13.93 -5.75
CA PRO A 61 -0.11 -12.81 -6.49
C PRO A 61 -1.56 -12.58 -6.07
N ARG A 62 -1.99 -11.31 -6.10
CA ARG A 62 -3.36 -10.88 -5.78
C ARG A 62 -4.13 -10.33 -6.98
N THR A 63 -3.48 -10.18 -8.13
CA THR A 63 -4.13 -9.82 -9.40
C THR A 63 -3.81 -10.87 -10.48
N GLU A 64 -4.77 -11.11 -11.39
CA GLU A 64 -4.58 -12.05 -12.51
C GLU A 64 -3.49 -11.59 -13.49
N TRP A 65 -3.30 -10.28 -13.64
CA TRP A 65 -2.19 -9.73 -14.43
C TRP A 65 -0.85 -10.06 -13.78
N MET A 66 -0.67 -9.79 -12.48
CA MET A 66 0.61 -10.04 -11.81
C MET A 66 0.97 -11.54 -11.82
N LYS A 67 -0.03 -12.40 -11.59
CA LYS A 67 0.07 -13.86 -11.68
C LYS A 67 0.53 -14.36 -13.05
N SER A 68 0.20 -13.64 -14.13
CA SER A 68 0.48 -14.04 -15.52
C SER A 68 1.76 -13.42 -16.09
N SER A 69 2.24 -12.32 -15.53
CA SER A 69 3.37 -11.55 -16.07
C SER A 69 4.76 -12.06 -15.66
N GLU A 70 4.88 -12.84 -14.59
CA GLU A 70 6.17 -13.26 -14.01
C GLU A 70 6.33 -14.77 -13.83
N GLY A 71 7.55 -15.24 -14.03
CA GLY A 71 7.90 -16.66 -13.98
C GLY A 71 8.12 -17.23 -12.56
N PRO A 72 8.19 -18.57 -12.40
CA PRO A 72 8.37 -19.20 -11.08
C PRO A 72 9.60 -18.75 -10.29
N GLU A 73 10.70 -18.39 -10.97
CA GLU A 73 11.92 -17.92 -10.30
C GLU A 73 11.77 -16.51 -9.69
N TYR A 74 10.92 -15.64 -10.26
CA TYR A 74 10.55 -14.36 -9.61
C TYR A 74 9.83 -14.64 -8.29
N TRP A 75 8.76 -15.46 -8.32
CA TRP A 75 7.97 -15.80 -7.13
C TRP A 75 8.79 -16.48 -6.03
N LYS A 76 9.70 -17.37 -6.42
CA LYS A 76 10.67 -18.02 -5.53
C LYS A 76 11.67 -17.02 -4.93
N ARG A 77 12.17 -16.06 -5.71
CA ARG A 77 13.04 -14.99 -5.22
C ARG A 77 12.31 -14.08 -4.23
N GLN A 78 11.10 -13.62 -4.55
CA GLN A 78 10.29 -12.81 -3.62
C GLN A 78 9.97 -13.57 -2.33
N THR A 79 9.63 -14.87 -2.44
CA THR A 79 9.40 -15.73 -1.27
C THR A 79 10.66 -15.87 -0.40
N ASN A 80 11.82 -16.08 -1.00
CA ASN A 80 13.09 -16.16 -0.25
C ASN A 80 13.45 -14.83 0.43
N ILE A 81 13.15 -13.68 -0.19
CA ILE A 81 13.34 -12.36 0.42
C ILE A 81 12.45 -12.20 1.65
N ALA A 82 11.15 -12.52 1.55
CA ALA A 82 10.22 -12.44 2.68
C ALA A 82 10.59 -13.41 3.82
N VAL A 83 10.92 -14.68 3.51
CA VAL A 83 11.41 -15.67 4.50
C VAL A 83 12.71 -15.20 5.16
N GLY A 84 13.61 -14.54 4.43
CA GLY A 84 14.84 -13.96 4.98
C GLY A 84 14.61 -12.75 5.90
N ALA A 85 13.51 -12.01 5.68
CA ALA A 85 13.15 -10.86 6.50
C ALA A 85 12.51 -11.26 7.85
N GLU A 86 11.70 -12.33 7.88
CA GLU A 86 10.93 -12.79 9.05
C GLU A 86 11.75 -12.81 10.38
N PRO A 87 12.95 -13.43 10.46
CA PRO A 87 13.69 -13.49 11.72
C PRO A 87 14.22 -12.12 12.17
N SER A 88 14.58 -11.26 11.21
CA SER A 88 15.08 -9.91 11.49
C SER A 88 13.97 -9.05 12.09
N PHE A 89 12.75 -9.13 11.54
CA PHE A 89 11.60 -8.40 12.06
C PHE A 89 11.17 -8.89 13.45
N LYS A 90 11.14 -10.21 13.68
CA LYS A 90 10.90 -10.79 15.02
C LYS A 90 11.91 -10.29 16.06
N ASN A 91 13.20 -10.27 15.70
CA ASN A 91 14.24 -9.68 16.55
C ASN A 91 14.04 -8.17 16.78
N ASN A 92 13.63 -7.41 15.76
CA ASN A 92 13.39 -5.98 15.88
C ASN A 92 12.31 -5.65 16.93
N ILE A 93 11.24 -6.45 17.03
CA ILE A 93 10.24 -6.28 18.10
C ILE A 93 10.87 -6.43 19.48
N GLN A 94 11.68 -7.50 19.70
CA GLN A 94 12.34 -7.72 20.99
C GLN A 94 13.30 -6.57 21.36
N VAL A 95 14.03 -6.04 20.37
CA VAL A 95 14.90 -4.86 20.56
C VAL A 95 14.09 -3.60 20.88
N ALA A 96 12.94 -3.39 20.22
CA ALA A 96 12.09 -2.23 20.48
C ALA A 96 11.45 -2.31 21.88
N MET A 97 10.81 -3.44 22.22
CA MET A 97 10.24 -3.71 23.55
C MET A 97 11.25 -3.42 24.68
N GLY A 98 12.49 -3.90 24.52
CA GLY A 98 13.58 -3.64 25.48
C GLY A 98 13.96 -2.17 25.64
N ARG A 99 13.82 -1.33 24.60
CA ARG A 99 14.08 0.13 24.67
C ARG A 99 12.91 0.93 25.22
N PHE A 100 11.69 0.43 25.08
CA PHE A 100 10.49 1.02 25.67
C PHE A 100 10.17 0.44 27.07
N ASN A 101 11.03 -0.44 27.61
CA ASN A 101 10.85 -1.14 28.89
C ASN A 101 9.56 -1.97 28.98
N GLN A 102 9.08 -2.48 27.84
CA GLN A 102 7.89 -3.32 27.75
C GLN A 102 8.27 -4.79 27.93
N THR A 103 7.60 -5.50 28.85
CA THR A 103 7.91 -6.89 29.22
C THR A 103 6.86 -7.90 28.74
N GLY A 104 5.81 -7.44 28.05
CA GLY A 104 4.71 -8.27 27.57
C GLY A 104 3.55 -7.41 27.05
N GLY A 105 2.65 -8.04 26.32
CA GLY A 105 1.63 -7.36 25.52
C GLY A 105 1.70 -7.81 24.06
N VAL A 106 0.86 -7.18 23.22
CA VAL A 106 0.95 -7.28 21.77
C VAL A 106 1.72 -6.07 21.27
N HIS A 107 2.81 -6.32 20.55
CA HIS A 107 3.62 -5.26 19.93
C HIS A 107 3.81 -5.50 18.44
N THR A 108 3.99 -4.42 17.68
CA THR A 108 4.17 -4.46 16.23
C THR A 108 5.43 -3.72 15.79
N VAL A 109 6.12 -4.26 14.78
CA VAL A 109 7.12 -3.52 14.00
C VAL A 109 6.66 -3.49 12.56
N GLN A 110 6.55 -2.29 12.01
CA GLN A 110 6.05 -2.05 10.66
C GLN A 110 7.14 -1.36 9.84
N VAL A 111 7.21 -1.68 8.54
CA VAL A 111 8.04 -0.95 7.58
C VAL A 111 7.20 -0.65 6.37
N MET A 112 7.21 0.62 5.96
CA MET A 112 6.68 1.06 4.68
C MET A 112 7.86 1.57 3.85
N TYR A 113 8.03 1.05 2.64
CA TYR A 113 9.00 1.60 1.71
C TYR A 113 8.46 1.59 0.29
N GLY A 114 8.99 2.47 -0.56
CA GLY A 114 8.49 2.57 -1.91
C GLY A 114 9.16 3.67 -2.71
N CYS A 115 8.61 3.87 -3.89
CA CYS A 115 9.01 4.93 -4.80
C CYS A 115 7.79 5.41 -5.59
N GLU A 116 7.90 6.65 -6.04
CA GLU A 116 6.90 7.35 -6.84
C GLU A 116 7.58 7.86 -8.12
N PHE A 117 6.83 7.87 -9.21
CA PHE A 117 7.28 8.32 -10.53
C PHE A 117 6.15 9.11 -11.19
N ASP A 118 6.45 10.34 -11.58
CA ASP A 118 5.54 11.17 -12.38
C ASP A 118 5.81 10.97 -13.87
N ASP A 119 4.79 10.54 -14.61
CA ASP A 119 4.93 10.12 -16.00
C ASP A 119 5.09 11.28 -17.00
N GLN A 120 4.80 12.52 -16.59
CA GLN A 120 4.89 13.71 -17.42
C GLN A 120 6.21 14.46 -17.25
N THR A 121 6.60 14.70 -15.99
CA THR A 121 7.81 15.44 -15.62
C THR A 121 9.05 14.53 -15.59
N GLY A 122 8.84 13.22 -15.38
CA GLY A 122 9.89 12.27 -15.09
C GLY A 122 10.44 12.36 -13.66
N GLU A 123 9.83 13.17 -12.78
CA GLU A 123 10.24 13.29 -11.38
C GLU A 123 10.10 11.94 -10.67
N THR A 124 11.08 11.62 -9.83
CA THR A 124 11.11 10.40 -9.02
C THR A 124 11.32 10.73 -7.56
N ASN A 125 10.59 10.03 -6.70
CA ASN A 125 10.70 10.13 -5.26
C ASN A 125 10.86 8.72 -4.66
N GLY A 126 11.49 8.64 -3.49
CA GLY A 126 11.73 7.41 -2.77
C GLY A 126 11.53 7.62 -1.28
N PHE A 127 11.01 6.61 -0.59
CA PHE A 127 10.76 6.73 0.85
C PHE A 127 10.95 5.39 1.56
N ARG A 128 11.36 5.48 2.83
CA ARG A 128 11.33 4.37 3.77
C ARG A 128 11.10 4.86 5.18
N GLN A 129 10.12 4.25 5.83
CA GLN A 129 9.70 4.49 7.20
C GLN A 129 9.67 3.15 7.95
N GLU A 130 10.08 3.17 9.21
CA GLU A 130 9.91 2.07 10.16
C GLU A 130 9.05 2.61 11.31
N GLY A 131 8.03 1.86 11.73
CA GLY A 131 7.11 2.21 12.81
C GLY A 131 7.10 1.15 13.91
N TYR A 132 6.71 1.55 15.11
CA TYR A 132 6.61 0.70 16.29
C TYR A 132 5.28 0.95 17.03
N ASP A 133 4.52 -0.11 17.30
CA ASP A 133 3.19 -0.05 17.92
C ASP A 133 2.21 0.94 17.22
N GLY A 134 2.40 1.17 15.92
CA GLY A 134 1.63 2.11 15.08
C GLY A 134 2.19 3.53 14.97
N GLU A 135 3.21 3.87 15.76
CA GLU A 135 3.83 5.20 15.80
C GLU A 135 5.13 5.28 14.97
N ASP A 136 5.49 6.48 14.50
CA ASP A 136 6.73 6.70 13.73
C ASP A 136 7.98 6.41 14.57
N PHE A 137 8.86 5.52 14.09
CA PHE A 137 10.08 5.14 14.80
C PHE A 137 11.36 5.58 14.07
N LEU A 138 11.45 5.40 12.74
CA LEU A 138 12.60 5.81 11.92
C LEU A 138 12.15 6.25 10.53
N LEU A 139 12.77 7.30 10.01
CA LEU A 139 12.60 7.80 8.63
C LEU A 139 13.96 7.82 7.94
N LEU A 140 14.02 7.36 6.68
CA LEU A 140 15.17 7.55 5.80
C LEU A 140 14.99 8.83 4.99
N ASP A 141 15.80 9.84 5.29
CA ASP A 141 15.99 11.03 4.46
C ASP A 141 16.97 10.67 3.32
N LEU A 142 16.44 10.45 2.11
CA LEU A 142 17.24 10.11 0.92
C LEU A 142 17.99 11.31 0.33
N LYS A 143 17.60 12.54 0.69
CA LYS A 143 18.26 13.76 0.22
C LYS A 143 19.52 14.03 1.05
N GLU A 144 19.39 13.99 2.37
CA GLU A 144 20.51 14.15 3.32
C GLU A 144 21.24 12.82 3.60
N MET A 145 20.79 11.72 2.96
CA MET A 145 21.38 10.38 3.02
C MET A 145 21.60 9.87 4.45
N ARG A 146 20.55 9.98 5.28
CA ARG A 146 20.60 9.64 6.70
C ARG A 146 19.25 9.19 7.26
N TRP A 147 19.32 8.32 8.25
CA TRP A 147 18.22 7.99 9.13
C TRP A 147 18.02 9.05 10.20
N ILE A 148 16.75 9.36 10.44
CA ILE A 148 16.23 10.25 11.48
C ILE A 148 15.27 9.41 12.33
N SER A 149 15.18 9.71 13.62
CA SER A 149 14.11 9.19 14.48
C SER A 149 13.41 10.37 15.17
N PRO A 150 12.08 10.38 15.27
CA PRO A 150 11.36 11.35 16.09
C PRO A 150 11.38 10.99 17.59
N VAL A 151 11.85 9.79 17.96
CA VAL A 151 11.82 9.27 19.34
C VAL A 151 13.22 8.87 19.83
N GLU A 152 13.51 9.10 21.11
CA GLU A 152 14.83 8.83 21.70
C GLU A 152 15.23 7.34 21.57
N GLN A 153 14.25 6.44 21.71
CA GLN A 153 14.42 5.00 21.57
C GLN A 153 14.93 4.59 20.18
N GLY A 154 14.73 5.41 19.13
CA GLY A 154 15.23 5.15 17.79
C GLY A 154 16.65 5.65 17.54
N PHE A 155 17.17 6.59 18.34
CA PHE A 155 18.48 7.24 18.12
C PHE A 155 19.64 6.25 17.96
N MET A 156 19.69 5.21 18.79
CA MET A 156 20.73 4.17 18.71
C MET A 156 20.67 3.35 17.41
N THR A 157 19.49 3.16 16.82
CA THR A 157 19.37 2.51 15.50
C THR A 157 19.75 3.48 14.39
N ALA A 158 19.28 4.74 14.44
CA ALA A 158 19.65 5.76 13.47
C ALA A 158 21.17 5.95 13.41
N LEU A 159 21.84 6.08 14.56
CA LEU A 159 23.30 6.16 14.64
C LEU A 159 23.99 4.93 14.03
N LYS A 160 23.56 3.71 14.40
CA LYS A 160 24.11 2.46 13.85
C LYS A 160 23.98 2.40 12.32
N TRP A 161 22.83 2.79 11.78
CA TRP A 161 22.57 2.74 10.34
C TRP A 161 23.25 3.87 9.57
N ASN A 162 23.39 5.06 10.17
CA ASN A 162 24.10 6.20 9.59
C ASN A 162 25.61 5.96 9.46
N ASN A 163 26.19 5.22 10.40
CA ASN A 163 27.59 4.81 10.33
C ASN A 163 27.85 3.71 9.28
N HIS A 164 26.81 3.10 8.70
CA HIS A 164 26.93 1.98 7.74
C HIS A 164 26.81 2.46 6.28
N ARG A 165 27.74 3.30 5.83
CA ARG A 165 27.70 4.02 4.52
C ARG A 165 27.29 3.17 3.32
N ALA A 166 27.92 2.02 3.09
CA ALA A 166 27.60 1.14 1.96
C ALA A 166 26.12 0.68 1.93
N LEU A 167 25.46 0.58 3.09
CA LEU A 167 24.05 0.22 3.18
C LEU A 167 23.11 1.42 2.91
N LEU A 168 23.55 2.65 3.18
CA LEU A 168 22.85 3.85 2.75
C LEU A 168 22.94 4.02 1.24
N GLU A 169 24.13 3.87 0.66
CA GLU A 169 24.38 3.94 -0.79
C GLU A 169 23.56 2.88 -1.54
N SER A 170 23.56 1.63 -1.06
CA SER A 170 22.74 0.54 -1.62
C SER A 170 21.24 0.84 -1.56
N ARG A 171 20.74 1.44 -0.46
CA ARG A 171 19.34 1.88 -0.35
C ARG A 171 19.02 3.02 -1.32
N GLN A 172 19.90 4.01 -1.47
CA GLN A 172 19.70 5.10 -2.41
C GLN A 172 19.62 4.60 -3.86
N HIS A 173 20.50 3.68 -4.26
CA HIS A 173 20.42 3.05 -5.57
C HIS A 173 19.12 2.24 -5.76
N TYR A 174 18.68 1.51 -4.73
CA TYR A 174 17.41 0.81 -4.75
C TYR A 174 16.23 1.76 -5.04
N PHE A 175 16.10 2.86 -4.28
CA PHE A 175 14.96 3.78 -4.44
C PHE A 175 15.04 4.60 -5.73
N ASN A 176 16.22 5.08 -6.11
CA ASN A 176 16.39 5.95 -7.27
C ASN A 176 16.45 5.20 -8.61
N THR A 177 16.64 3.88 -8.60
CA THR A 177 16.79 3.07 -9.82
C THR A 177 15.90 1.84 -9.78
N VAL A 178 16.23 0.85 -8.96
CA VAL A 178 15.64 -0.50 -9.05
C VAL A 178 14.13 -0.50 -8.77
N CYS A 179 13.69 0.29 -7.79
CA CYS A 179 12.28 0.46 -7.46
C CYS A 179 11.50 1.11 -8.62
N ILE A 180 12.06 2.15 -9.26
CA ILE A 180 11.44 2.86 -10.40
C ILE A 180 11.34 1.95 -11.63
N GLU A 181 12.36 1.12 -11.89
CA GLU A 181 12.34 0.12 -12.95
C GLU A 181 11.24 -0.93 -12.73
N TRP A 182 11.11 -1.45 -11.51
CA TRP A 182 10.03 -2.37 -11.16
C TRP A 182 8.64 -1.73 -11.21
N LEU A 183 8.48 -0.49 -10.71
CA LEU A 183 7.22 0.25 -10.81
C LEU A 183 6.79 0.35 -12.29
N LYS A 184 7.67 0.83 -13.18
CA LYS A 184 7.39 0.91 -14.63
C LYS A 184 7.02 -0.44 -15.23
N LYS A 185 7.66 -1.53 -14.77
CA LYS A 185 7.33 -2.90 -15.19
C LYS A 185 5.93 -3.34 -14.72
N TYR A 186 5.58 -3.05 -13.46
CA TYR A 186 4.26 -3.38 -12.91
C TYR A 186 3.14 -2.55 -13.54
N LEU A 187 3.41 -1.29 -13.92
CA LEU A 187 2.48 -0.46 -14.68
C LEU A 187 2.18 -1.07 -16.06
N GLU A 188 3.21 -1.50 -16.80
CA GLU A 188 2.99 -2.17 -18.10
C GLU A 188 2.25 -3.52 -17.93
N TYR A 189 2.55 -4.29 -16.88
CA TYR A 189 1.82 -5.52 -16.57
C TYR A 189 0.34 -5.28 -16.22
N GLY A 190 0.08 -4.27 -15.39
CA GLY A 190 -1.25 -3.94 -14.89
C GLY A 190 -2.05 -3.02 -15.82
N LYS A 191 -1.46 -2.51 -16.91
CA LYS A 191 -1.93 -1.38 -17.71
C LYS A 191 -3.45 -1.34 -17.93
N SER A 192 -4.01 -2.39 -18.55
CA SER A 192 -5.44 -2.49 -18.86
C SER A 192 -6.36 -2.53 -17.63
N SER A 193 -5.83 -2.86 -16.46
CA SER A 193 -6.54 -2.90 -15.18
C SER A 193 -6.33 -1.64 -14.33
N LEU A 194 -5.14 -1.04 -14.40
CA LEU A 194 -4.77 0.17 -13.66
C LEU A 194 -5.31 1.45 -14.33
N GLU A 195 -5.25 1.54 -15.66
CA GLU A 195 -5.84 2.62 -16.46
C GLU A 195 -7.37 2.51 -16.59
N LYS A 196 -7.97 1.42 -16.10
CA LYS A 196 -9.42 1.21 -16.15
C LYS A 196 -10.11 2.34 -15.41
N THR A 197 -10.99 3.08 -16.08
CA THR A 197 -11.86 4.08 -15.45
C THR A 197 -13.31 3.60 -15.48
N VAL A 198 -13.98 3.61 -14.33
CA VAL A 198 -15.42 3.39 -14.19
C VAL A 198 -16.02 4.62 -13.51
N SER A 199 -16.92 5.32 -14.20
CA SER A 199 -17.60 6.50 -13.66
C SER A 199 -18.63 6.13 -12.58
N PRO A 200 -18.81 6.97 -11.53
CA PRO A 200 -19.82 6.74 -10.51
C PRO A 200 -21.24 6.68 -11.05
N GLN A 201 -22.02 5.76 -10.48
CA GLN A 201 -23.47 5.92 -10.40
C GLN A 201 -23.77 6.83 -9.22
N VAL A 202 -24.49 7.93 -9.47
CA VAL A 202 -24.87 8.92 -8.46
C VAL A 202 -26.38 8.80 -8.18
N SER A 203 -26.80 9.04 -6.95
CA SER A 203 -28.21 9.15 -6.57
C SER A 203 -28.37 10.06 -5.35
N LEU A 204 -29.35 10.96 -5.37
CA LEU A 204 -29.83 11.61 -4.16
C LEU A 204 -30.86 10.70 -3.49
N LEU A 205 -30.64 10.40 -2.21
CA LEU A 205 -31.46 9.51 -1.40
C LEU A 205 -32.05 10.29 -0.23
N GLN A 206 -33.35 10.16 0.01
CA GLN A 206 -34.01 10.73 1.19
C GLN A 206 -34.97 9.71 1.80
N LYS A 207 -34.93 9.52 3.12
CA LYS A 207 -35.76 8.52 3.82
C LYS A 207 -37.23 8.96 3.97
N SER A 208 -37.44 10.25 4.24
CA SER A 208 -38.76 10.90 4.32
C SER A 208 -38.56 12.40 4.06
N SER A 209 -39.62 13.15 3.78
CA SER A 209 -39.53 14.56 3.38
C SER A 209 -38.86 15.50 4.40
N SER A 210 -38.74 15.08 5.67
CA SER A 210 -38.06 15.79 6.77
C SER A 210 -36.70 15.19 7.16
N SER A 211 -36.24 14.14 6.48
CA SER A 211 -34.92 13.56 6.70
C SER A 211 -33.83 14.32 5.94
N PRO A 212 -32.57 14.29 6.41
CA PRO A 212 -31.42 14.72 5.61
C PRO A 212 -31.38 14.03 4.24
N VAL A 213 -30.78 14.71 3.26
CA VAL A 213 -30.63 14.18 1.89
C VAL A 213 -29.20 13.69 1.73
N THR A 214 -29.03 12.44 1.32
CA THR A 214 -27.71 11.82 1.10
C THR A 214 -27.45 11.69 -0.40
N CYS A 215 -26.42 12.36 -0.89
CA CYS A 215 -25.82 12.04 -2.17
C CYS A 215 -24.95 10.80 -2.03
N HIS A 216 -25.29 9.75 -2.77
CA HIS A 216 -24.57 8.49 -2.79
C HIS A 216 -23.92 8.28 -4.16
N ALA A 217 -22.59 8.16 -4.18
CA ALA A 217 -21.81 7.78 -5.35
C ALA A 217 -21.28 6.35 -5.15
N THR A 218 -21.44 5.48 -6.14
CA THR A 218 -21.00 4.07 -6.05
C THR A 218 -20.59 3.50 -7.42
N GLY A 219 -19.91 2.36 -7.42
CA GLY A 219 -19.50 1.64 -8.63
C GLY A 219 -18.33 2.28 -9.37
N PHE A 220 -17.58 3.21 -8.75
CA PHE A 220 -16.50 3.95 -9.41
C PHE A 220 -15.12 3.37 -9.15
N TYR A 221 -14.21 3.58 -10.11
CA TYR A 221 -12.80 3.22 -9.99
C TYR A 221 -11.96 4.11 -10.93
N PRO A 222 -10.79 4.64 -10.52
CA PRO A 222 -10.12 4.47 -9.22
C PRO A 222 -10.85 5.18 -8.07
N SER A 223 -10.34 5.04 -6.85
CA SER A 223 -10.97 5.51 -5.60
C SER A 223 -11.10 7.02 -5.42
N GLY A 224 -10.32 7.82 -6.16
CA GLY A 224 -10.33 9.28 -6.04
C GLY A 224 -11.63 9.90 -6.55
N VAL A 225 -12.45 10.41 -5.62
CA VAL A 225 -13.73 11.09 -5.91
C VAL A 225 -13.90 12.32 -5.03
N THR A 226 -14.43 13.40 -5.62
CA THR A 226 -14.88 14.61 -4.92
C THR A 226 -16.40 14.65 -4.94
N ILE A 227 -17.03 14.98 -3.81
CA ILE A 227 -18.48 15.18 -3.70
C ILE A 227 -18.72 16.53 -3.02
N SER A 228 -19.38 17.45 -3.73
CA SER A 228 -19.77 18.77 -3.24
C SER A 228 -21.27 18.99 -3.39
N TRP A 229 -21.80 20.01 -2.71
CA TRP A 229 -23.18 20.46 -2.84
C TRP A 229 -23.22 21.85 -3.46
N MET A 230 -24.22 22.07 -4.31
CA MET A 230 -24.53 23.38 -4.85
C MET A 230 -25.87 23.87 -4.30
N LYS A 231 -25.96 25.16 -4.00
CA LYS A 231 -27.17 25.87 -3.59
C LYS A 231 -27.36 27.07 -4.52
N ASN A 232 -28.39 27.02 -5.37
CA ASN A 232 -28.64 28.02 -6.42
C ASN A 232 -27.42 28.25 -7.34
N ASP A 233 -26.78 27.14 -7.76
CA ASP A 233 -25.62 27.14 -8.65
C ASP A 233 -24.36 27.83 -8.06
N GLN A 234 -24.26 27.91 -6.74
CA GLN A 234 -23.05 28.29 -5.97
C GLN A 234 -22.64 27.15 -5.01
N ASP A 235 -21.34 27.01 -4.74
CA ASP A 235 -20.82 26.01 -3.79
C ASP A 235 -21.44 26.17 -2.40
N HIS A 236 -21.66 25.06 -1.70
CA HIS A 236 -22.25 25.02 -0.37
C HIS A 236 -21.66 23.90 0.49
N ASP A 237 -21.21 24.27 1.68
CA ASP A 237 -20.49 23.41 2.65
C ASP A 237 -21.10 23.44 4.07
N GLU A 238 -22.04 24.35 4.34
CA GLU A 238 -22.78 24.40 5.62
C GLU A 238 -23.69 23.16 5.79
N ASP A 239 -23.72 22.59 6.99
CA ASP A 239 -24.55 21.41 7.34
C ASP A 239 -24.33 20.17 6.43
N VAL A 240 -23.13 20.03 5.87
CA VAL A 240 -22.69 18.89 5.03
C VAL A 240 -21.78 17.92 5.81
N ASP A 241 -22.22 16.67 5.92
CA ASP A 241 -21.43 15.54 6.43
C ASP A 241 -20.87 14.70 5.26
N LEU A 242 -19.57 14.83 4.96
CA LEU A 242 -18.89 13.97 3.97
C LEU A 242 -18.48 12.64 4.63
N GLY A 243 -19.01 11.54 4.10
CA GLY A 243 -18.72 10.18 4.58
C GLY A 243 -17.37 9.62 4.13
N GLU A 244 -17.03 8.49 4.75
CA GLU A 244 -15.85 7.70 4.41
C GLU A 244 -15.94 7.10 2.99
N LEU A 245 -14.78 6.88 2.38
CA LEU A 245 -14.63 6.10 1.16
C LEU A 245 -14.64 4.62 1.55
N LEU A 246 -15.55 3.83 0.97
CA LEU A 246 -15.69 2.40 1.25
C LEU A 246 -15.41 1.58 -0.02
N PRO A 247 -14.71 0.43 0.08
CA PRO A 247 -14.54 -0.50 -1.03
C PRO A 247 -15.80 -1.37 -1.24
N ASN A 248 -16.05 -1.75 -2.50
CA ASN A 248 -17.08 -2.72 -2.89
C ASN A 248 -16.47 -4.11 -3.12
N GLU A 249 -17.29 -5.16 -3.04
CA GLU A 249 -16.86 -6.55 -3.28
C GLU A 249 -16.33 -6.81 -4.71
N ASP A 250 -16.75 -5.99 -5.69
CA ASP A 250 -16.33 -6.07 -7.09
C ASP A 250 -15.02 -5.30 -7.39
N GLY A 251 -14.40 -4.71 -6.37
CA GLY A 251 -13.19 -3.90 -6.49
C GLY A 251 -13.42 -2.44 -6.92
N THR A 252 -14.68 -2.00 -7.06
CA THR A 252 -15.02 -0.57 -7.17
C THR A 252 -15.12 0.08 -5.79
N PHE A 253 -15.45 1.36 -5.75
CA PHE A 253 -15.59 2.16 -4.54
C PHE A 253 -16.96 2.83 -4.45
N GLN A 254 -17.33 3.20 -3.23
CA GLN A 254 -18.50 4.02 -2.91
C GLN A 254 -18.14 5.11 -1.90
N ARG A 255 -18.84 6.24 -1.96
CA ARG A 255 -18.73 7.34 -1.00
C ARG A 255 -20.04 8.12 -0.96
N SER A 256 -20.39 8.63 0.21
CA SER A 256 -21.63 9.40 0.40
C SER A 256 -21.33 10.78 0.99
N SER A 257 -22.19 11.76 0.72
CA SER A 257 -22.23 13.06 1.41
C SER A 257 -23.67 13.35 1.80
N THR A 258 -23.92 13.88 3.00
CA THR A 258 -25.28 14.12 3.52
C THR A 258 -25.45 15.57 3.92
N ILE A 259 -26.51 16.23 3.44
CA ILE A 259 -26.85 17.62 3.80
C ILE A 259 -28.08 17.68 4.69
N ARG A 260 -28.04 18.55 5.72
CA ARG A 260 -29.09 18.68 6.75
C ARG A 260 -29.85 20.01 6.68
N VAL A 261 -30.55 20.28 5.58
CA VAL A 261 -31.38 21.48 5.42
C VAL A 261 -32.87 21.20 5.69
N THR A 262 -33.61 22.26 6.04
CA THR A 262 -35.06 22.15 6.32
C THR A 262 -35.88 21.89 5.04
N PRO A 263 -37.06 21.25 5.11
CA PRO A 263 -37.92 21.04 3.95
C PRO A 263 -38.36 22.33 3.26
N GLU A 264 -38.54 23.42 4.03
CA GLU A 264 -38.87 24.76 3.55
C GLU A 264 -37.70 25.36 2.77
N GLU A 265 -36.48 25.20 3.28
CA GLU A 265 -35.26 25.67 2.62
C GLU A 265 -34.95 24.89 1.35
N TRP A 266 -35.11 23.56 1.36
CA TRP A 266 -34.95 22.71 0.18
C TRP A 266 -35.95 23.08 -0.92
N LYS A 267 -37.21 23.43 -0.57
CA LYS A 267 -38.21 23.89 -1.55
C LYS A 267 -37.95 25.30 -2.07
N LYS A 268 -37.27 26.15 -1.30
CA LYS A 268 -37.00 27.56 -1.65
C LYS A 268 -35.77 27.71 -2.54
N ASN A 269 -34.81 26.80 -2.47
CA ASN A 269 -33.53 26.87 -3.18
C ASN A 269 -33.36 25.67 -4.12
N LYS A 270 -32.56 25.84 -5.17
CA LYS A 270 -32.14 24.73 -6.04
C LYS A 270 -30.90 24.06 -5.44
N PHE A 271 -31.09 22.95 -4.75
CA PHE A 271 -29.98 22.10 -4.30
C PHE A 271 -29.64 21.03 -5.35
N SER A 272 -28.36 20.73 -5.50
CA SER A 272 -27.87 19.58 -6.27
C SER A 272 -26.56 19.06 -5.72
N CYS A 273 -26.33 17.76 -5.81
CA CYS A 273 -25.03 17.16 -5.56
C CYS A 273 -24.19 17.17 -6.83
N VAL A 274 -22.92 17.51 -6.71
CA VAL A 274 -21.92 17.44 -7.78
C VAL A 274 -20.86 16.42 -7.38
N VAL A 275 -20.64 15.44 -8.25
CA VAL A 275 -19.63 14.39 -8.06
C VAL A 275 -18.61 14.54 -9.18
N GLU A 276 -17.35 14.73 -8.81
CA GLU A 276 -16.24 14.76 -9.76
C GLU A 276 -15.40 13.49 -9.61
N HIS A 277 -15.19 12.80 -10.73
CA HIS A 277 -14.40 11.59 -10.81
C HIS A 277 -13.62 11.58 -12.14
N GLN A 278 -12.29 11.48 -12.06
CA GLN A 278 -11.42 11.37 -13.24
C GLN A 278 -11.64 12.49 -14.28
N GLY A 279 -11.79 13.73 -13.82
CA GLY A 279 -12.06 14.90 -14.66
C GLY A 279 -13.45 14.92 -15.31
N LYS A 280 -14.36 14.02 -14.90
CA LYS A 280 -15.76 14.01 -15.32
C LYS A 280 -16.64 14.44 -14.17
N THR A 281 -17.55 15.36 -14.46
CA THR A 281 -18.53 15.87 -13.51
C THR A 281 -19.89 15.23 -13.77
N MET A 282 -20.49 14.65 -12.73
CA MET A 282 -21.89 14.24 -12.70
C MET A 282 -22.64 15.16 -11.74
N THR A 283 -23.86 15.52 -12.08
CA THR A 283 -24.72 16.34 -11.22
C THR A 283 -26.04 15.61 -11.04
N GLU A 284 -26.47 15.47 -9.79
CA GLU A 284 -27.74 14.84 -9.44
C GLU A 284 -28.57 15.80 -8.58
N ASN A 285 -29.85 15.94 -8.95
CA ASN A 285 -30.80 16.86 -8.34
C ASN A 285 -32.18 16.22 -8.13
N GLU A 286 -32.39 14.97 -8.59
CA GLU A 286 -33.64 14.24 -8.37
C GLU A 286 -33.54 13.34 -7.13
N ILE A 287 -34.28 13.69 -6.07
CA ILE A 287 -34.39 12.86 -4.87
C ILE A 287 -35.16 11.58 -5.18
N ARG A 288 -34.52 10.44 -4.92
CA ARG A 288 -35.14 9.12 -4.84
C ARG A 288 -35.53 8.85 -3.39
N THR A 289 -36.81 8.60 -3.17
CA THR A 289 -37.34 8.11 -1.89
C THR A 289 -37.65 6.63 -2.02
N ASN A 290 -37.34 5.83 -0.99
CA ASN A 290 -37.94 4.50 -0.89
C ASN A 290 -39.43 4.71 -0.59
N PRO A 291 -40.36 4.12 -1.36
CA PRO A 291 -41.78 4.20 -1.02
C PRO A 291 -42.00 3.61 0.37
N GLU A 292 -42.73 4.33 1.22
CA GLU A 292 -43.12 3.83 2.54
C GLU A 292 -43.86 2.49 2.35
N HIS A 293 -43.35 1.45 2.99
CA HIS A 293 -43.88 0.11 2.85
C HIS A 293 -45.33 0.07 3.39
N PRO A 294 -46.35 -0.27 2.58
CA PRO A 294 -47.72 -0.28 3.07
C PRO A 294 -47.88 -1.34 4.17
N GLN A 295 -48.30 -0.91 5.36
CA GLN A 295 -48.59 -1.83 6.46
C GLN A 295 -49.92 -2.56 6.24
N THR A 296 -49.89 -3.71 5.57
CA THR A 296 -50.92 -4.77 5.61
C THR A 296 -50.24 -6.10 5.28
N ALA A 297 -50.14 -7.06 6.20
CA ALA A 297 -51.18 -8.00 6.69
C ALA A 297 -51.29 -9.27 5.81
N ASP A 298 -51.11 -10.42 6.46
CA ASP A 298 -51.29 -11.83 6.05
C ASP A 298 -51.24 -12.23 4.56
N GLY A 299 -50.28 -13.11 4.23
CA GLY A 299 -50.26 -13.88 2.98
C GLY A 299 -49.03 -14.78 2.84
N ASN A 300 -49.20 -16.09 3.03
CA ASN A 300 -48.15 -17.09 2.76
C ASN A 300 -47.86 -17.21 1.25
N GLU A 301 -46.59 -17.11 0.84
CA GLU A 301 -46.08 -17.94 -0.26
C GLU A 301 -44.55 -18.15 -0.19
N GLU A 302 -44.10 -19.40 -0.02
CA GLU A 302 -42.68 -19.76 -0.02
C GLU A 302 -42.14 -19.87 -1.46
N ALA A 303 -41.34 -18.89 -1.89
CA ALA A 303 -40.63 -18.97 -3.17
C ALA A 303 -39.43 -19.94 -3.08
N LYS A 304 -39.59 -21.16 -3.60
CA LYS A 304 -38.50 -22.16 -3.72
C LYS A 304 -37.38 -21.69 -4.64
N VAL A 305 -36.17 -21.56 -4.08
CA VAL A 305 -34.94 -21.39 -4.86
C VAL A 305 -34.45 -22.74 -5.37
N GLN A 306 -34.11 -22.82 -6.66
CA GLN A 306 -33.66 -24.04 -7.33
C GLN A 306 -32.18 -23.89 -7.77
N PRO A 307 -31.27 -24.79 -7.34
CA PRO A 307 -29.83 -24.60 -7.57
C PRO A 307 -29.37 -25.11 -8.94
N CYS A 308 -28.48 -24.37 -9.61
CA CYS A 308 -27.83 -24.80 -10.84
C CYS A 308 -26.70 -25.81 -10.56
N THR A 309 -26.73 -26.94 -11.28
CA THR A 309 -25.77 -28.05 -11.17
C THR A 309 -24.55 -27.89 -12.09
N SER A 310 -23.37 -28.29 -11.60
CA SER A 310 -22.09 -28.20 -12.32
C SER A 310 -21.71 -29.46 -13.13
N GLN A 311 -21.28 -29.30 -14.38
CA GLN A 311 -20.49 -30.27 -15.17
C GLN A 311 -19.49 -29.47 -16.06
N SER A 312 -18.16 -29.63 -15.91
CA SER A 312 -17.25 -30.49 -16.73
C SER A 312 -16.96 -29.92 -18.15
N THR A 313 -15.76 -29.82 -18.74
CA THR A 313 -14.40 -30.33 -18.41
C THR A 313 -13.26 -29.65 -19.25
N ARG A 314 -12.04 -29.57 -18.70
CA ARG A 314 -10.67 -29.64 -19.34
C ARG A 314 -10.30 -28.93 -20.66
N CYS A 315 -9.08 -28.36 -20.65
CA CYS A 315 -8.04 -28.53 -21.70
C CYS A 315 -6.61 -28.49 -21.10
N THR A 316 -5.59 -28.98 -21.82
CA THR A 316 -4.25 -29.38 -21.30
C THR A 316 -3.04 -28.70 -21.99
N PRO A 317 -1.79 -28.79 -21.46
CA PRO A 317 -0.72 -27.80 -21.70
C PRO A 317 0.44 -28.21 -22.65
N SER A 318 1.24 -27.22 -23.12
CA SER A 318 2.53 -27.34 -23.84
C SER A 318 3.22 -25.96 -23.94
N GLN A 319 4.55 -25.72 -23.89
CA GLN A 319 5.68 -26.61 -23.59
C GLN A 319 6.88 -25.93 -22.87
N ARG A 320 7.96 -25.50 -23.58
CA ARG A 320 9.25 -24.94 -23.06
C ARG A 320 10.03 -24.17 -24.14
N ARG A 321 10.82 -23.14 -23.77
CA ARG A 321 12.30 -23.14 -23.90
C ARG A 321 13.01 -21.85 -23.40
N THR A 322 13.99 -22.06 -22.51
CA THR A 322 15.31 -21.38 -22.36
C THR A 322 15.51 -19.93 -22.81
N GLY A 323 15.83 -19.06 -21.84
CA GLY A 323 16.69 -17.88 -21.98
C GLY A 323 17.45 -17.68 -20.67
N ALA A 324 18.78 -17.51 -20.72
CA ALA A 324 19.63 -17.36 -19.54
C ALA A 324 20.35 -16.00 -19.54
N GLN A 325 20.78 -15.60 -18.35
CA GLN A 325 21.51 -14.36 -18.00
C GLN A 325 20.73 -13.04 -18.07
N VAL A 326 21.21 -12.10 -17.23
CA VAL A 326 20.84 -10.68 -17.01
C VAL A 326 20.02 -10.39 -15.73
N LEU A 327 20.78 -9.96 -14.69
CA LEU A 327 20.46 -9.08 -13.54
C LEU A 327 19.90 -9.65 -12.20
N THR A 328 20.66 -9.34 -11.13
CA THR A 328 20.48 -9.85 -9.76
C THR A 328 20.95 -8.83 -8.70
N ASP A 329 20.19 -7.75 -8.44
CA ASP A 329 20.66 -6.66 -7.55
C ASP A 329 19.71 -6.28 -6.38
N GLU A 330 18.83 -7.18 -5.95
CA GLU A 330 17.76 -6.83 -4.99
C GLU A 330 17.68 -7.76 -3.76
N ALA A 331 18.56 -8.75 -3.67
CA ALA A 331 18.74 -9.59 -2.48
C ALA A 331 19.99 -9.22 -1.67
N LEU A 332 20.98 -8.57 -2.29
CA LEU A 332 22.29 -8.28 -1.68
C LEU A 332 22.17 -7.32 -0.47
N ALA A 333 21.38 -6.25 -0.57
CA ALA A 333 21.36 -5.18 0.44
C ALA A 333 21.03 -5.64 1.88
N SER A 334 20.17 -6.66 2.04
CA SER A 334 19.83 -7.22 3.36
C SER A 334 20.65 -8.46 3.70
N GLN A 335 21.09 -9.23 2.71
CA GLN A 335 21.72 -10.53 2.92
C GLN A 335 23.26 -10.42 3.04
N ASP A 336 23.88 -9.45 2.37
CA ASP A 336 25.32 -9.17 2.48
C ASP A 336 25.68 -8.53 3.80
N ALA A 337 24.87 -7.62 4.34
CA ALA A 337 25.13 -7.02 5.65
C ALA A 337 25.20 -8.07 6.78
N LEU A 338 24.36 -9.11 6.70
CA LEU A 338 24.39 -10.24 7.64
C LEU A 338 25.52 -11.23 7.32
N THR A 339 25.74 -11.54 6.04
CA THR A 339 26.77 -12.50 5.61
C THR A 339 28.20 -11.96 5.82
N LEU A 340 28.43 -10.66 5.64
CA LEU A 340 29.68 -9.98 5.90
C LEU A 340 29.95 -9.92 7.41
N ALA A 341 28.98 -9.51 8.21
CA ALA A 341 29.10 -9.52 9.68
C ALA A 341 29.42 -10.92 10.24
N VAL A 342 28.83 -11.99 9.69
CA VAL A 342 29.14 -13.37 10.07
C VAL A 342 30.56 -13.77 9.64
N LYS A 343 31.02 -13.35 8.45
CA LYS A 343 32.40 -13.61 7.98
C LYS A 343 33.45 -12.90 8.81
N ASP A 344 33.20 -11.65 9.19
CA ASP A 344 34.14 -10.85 9.99
C ASP A 344 34.28 -11.39 11.42
N VAL A 345 33.17 -11.79 12.04
CA VAL A 345 33.19 -12.52 13.34
C VAL A 345 33.96 -13.84 13.22
N ALA A 346 33.77 -14.60 12.13
CA ALA A 346 34.50 -15.85 11.89
C ALA A 346 35.98 -15.66 11.48
N ALA A 347 36.38 -14.47 11.05
CA ALA A 347 37.78 -14.10 10.86
C ALA A 347 38.45 -13.75 12.20
N GLY A 348 37.83 -12.86 12.98
CA GLY A 348 38.34 -12.47 14.30
C GLY A 348 38.48 -13.67 15.27
N LEU A 349 37.52 -14.61 15.26
CA LEU A 349 37.62 -15.85 16.06
C LEU A 349 38.81 -16.74 15.65
N ARG A 350 39.23 -16.72 14.38
CA ARG A 350 40.41 -17.47 13.92
C ARG A 350 41.71 -16.81 14.35
N GLU A 351 41.82 -15.49 14.24
CA GLU A 351 43.00 -14.74 14.70
C GLU A 351 43.19 -14.86 16.23
N ILE A 352 42.10 -14.80 17.00
CA ILE A 352 42.12 -15.06 18.45
C ILE A 352 42.62 -16.48 18.74
N ASN A 353 42.12 -17.50 18.02
CA ASN A 353 42.54 -18.89 18.22
C ASN A 353 44.02 -19.12 17.85
N GLU A 354 44.51 -18.55 16.74
CA GLU A 354 45.94 -18.60 16.41
C GLU A 354 46.82 -17.92 17.45
N SER A 355 46.38 -16.77 17.97
CA SER A 355 47.10 -16.00 18.99
C SER A 355 47.16 -16.77 20.31
N LEU A 356 46.05 -17.42 20.70
CA LEU A 356 45.97 -18.29 21.87
C LEU A 356 46.90 -19.51 21.72
N ASN A 357 46.92 -20.16 20.56
CA ASN A 357 47.81 -21.30 20.30
C ASN A 357 49.30 -20.91 20.31
N LYS A 358 49.66 -19.73 19.78
CA LYS A 358 51.02 -19.17 19.90
C LYS A 358 51.40 -18.91 21.36
N LEU A 359 50.48 -18.38 22.16
CA LEU A 359 50.69 -18.14 23.60
C LEU A 359 50.87 -19.45 24.38
N ILE A 360 50.05 -20.47 24.08
CA ILE A 360 50.15 -21.82 24.68
C ILE A 360 51.50 -22.46 24.32
N ALA A 361 51.97 -22.33 23.07
CA ALA A 361 53.26 -22.87 22.66
C ALA A 361 54.44 -22.20 23.41
N LEU A 362 54.40 -20.87 23.58
CA LEU A 362 55.42 -20.12 24.34
C LEU A 362 55.41 -20.48 25.85
N LEU A 363 54.24 -20.65 26.44
CA LEU A 363 54.09 -21.10 27.83
C LEU A 363 54.50 -22.57 28.01
N GLY A 364 54.33 -23.38 26.97
CA GLY A 364 54.81 -24.76 26.90
C GLY A 364 56.34 -24.84 26.86
N SER A 365 57.01 -24.06 26.01
CA SER A 365 58.48 -24.08 25.92
C SER A 365 59.17 -23.50 27.18
N HIS A 366 58.48 -22.65 27.95
CA HIS A 366 58.96 -22.18 29.25
C HIS A 366 58.78 -23.18 30.42
N ARG A 367 58.12 -24.33 30.22
CA ARG A 367 58.05 -25.41 31.22
C ARG A 367 59.01 -26.58 30.96
N SER A 368 59.79 -26.51 29.87
CA SER A 368 60.73 -27.54 29.43
C SER A 368 62.17 -27.02 29.33
N ALA A 369 62.51 -25.97 30.08
CA ALA A 369 63.83 -25.36 30.20
C ALA A 369 64.22 -25.28 31.69
#